data_AF-A0A524LMK1-F1
#
_entry.id   AF-A0A524LMK1-F1
#
_cell.length_a   1.000
_cell.length_b   1.000
_cell.length_c   1.000
_cell.angle_alpha   90.00
_cell.angle_beta   90.00
_cell.angle_gamma   90.00
#
_symmetry.space_group_name_H-M   'P 1'
#
loop_
_entity.id
_entity.type
_entity.pdbx_description
1 polymer ?
#
loop_
_entity_poly.entity_id
_entity_poly.type
_entity_poly.pdbx_seq_one_letter_code
_entity_poly.pdbx_strand_id
1 'polypeptide(L)'
;MKEIEIEIFESGCGRHKIGEKFKYPSDIGKMCPWLLDSANIMIRVLLHDGMLGWSYEGTPYEKIINKDGVTTEFIRCPDPTTAGVVLKITATKITSEK
;
A
#
# COMPACT_ATOMS: atom_id res chain seq x y z
N MET A 1 -8.88 -10.95 10.47
CA MET A 1 -8.25 -9.63 10.68
C MET A 1 -6.99 -9.57 9.84
N LYS A 2 -6.65 -8.41 9.26
CA LYS A 2 -5.42 -8.24 8.48
C LYS A 2 -4.53 -7.18 9.10
N GLU A 3 -3.22 -7.41 9.02
CA GLU A 3 -2.22 -6.38 9.25
C GLU A 3 -1.90 -5.68 7.94
N ILE A 4 -1.62 -4.38 8.02
CA ILE A 4 -1.31 -3.54 6.86
C ILE A 4 0.05 -2.88 7.08
N GLU A 5 0.99 -3.20 6.18
CA GLU A 5 2.26 -2.49 6.02
C GLU A 5 2.18 -1.66 4.75
N ILE A 6 2.68 -0.43 4.81
CA ILE A 6 2.78 0.48 3.67
C ILE A 6 4.25 0.78 3.44
N GLU A 7 4.73 0.56 2.23
CA GLU A 7 6.11 0.82 1.81
C GLU A 7 6.14 1.85 0.68
N ILE A 8 7.07 2.79 0.71
CA ILE A 8 7.34 3.69 -0.41
C ILE A 8 8.13 2.93 -1.47
N PHE A 9 7.48 2.65 -2.60
CA PHE A 9 8.05 1.87 -3.70
C PHE A 9 8.80 2.75 -4.71
N GLU A 10 8.23 3.90 -5.07
CA GLU A 10 8.87 4.93 -5.88
C GLU A 10 8.73 6.28 -5.18
N SER A 11 9.73 7.15 -5.29
CA SER A 11 9.62 8.51 -4.79
C SER A 11 10.34 9.50 -5.69
N GLY A 12 9.59 10.49 -6.16
CA GLY A 12 10.12 11.74 -6.70
C GLY A 12 9.99 12.91 -5.72
N CYS A 13 9.45 12.71 -4.52
CA CYS A 13 9.17 13.79 -3.57
C CYS A 13 10.29 13.93 -2.51
N GLY A 14 10.46 15.14 -1.98
CA GLY A 14 11.47 15.40 -0.95
C GLY A 14 11.13 14.84 0.45
N ARG A 15 9.88 14.45 0.69
CA ARG A 15 9.39 14.05 2.02
C ARG A 15 9.59 12.56 2.31
N HIS A 16 9.44 11.70 1.30
CA HIS A 16 9.44 10.25 1.46
C HIS A 16 10.59 9.62 0.68
N LYS A 17 11.19 8.56 1.25
CA LYS A 17 12.30 7.85 0.62
C LYS A 17 11.88 6.44 0.23
N ILE A 18 12.41 5.94 -0.89
CA ILE A 18 12.20 4.56 -1.33
C ILE A 18 12.61 3.60 -0.20
N GLY A 19 11.78 2.61 0.08
CA GLY A 19 11.96 1.63 1.16
C GLY A 19 11.51 2.10 2.54
N GLU A 20 11.03 3.34 2.69
CA GLU A 20 10.42 3.80 3.94
C GLU A 20 9.12 3.02 4.21
N LYS A 21 8.95 2.54 5.45
CA LYS A 21 7.82 1.68 5.86
C LYS A 21 6.99 2.29 6.97
N PHE A 22 5.69 2.06 6.91
CA PHE A 22 4.70 2.53 7.89
C PHE A 22 3.73 1.40 8.24
N LYS A 23 3.40 1.28 9.54
CA LYS A 23 2.34 0.39 10.01
C LYS A 23 1.01 1.13 10.09
N TYR A 24 -0.04 0.60 9.50
CA TYR A 24 -1.39 1.15 9.67
C TYR A 24 -2.11 0.48 10.85
N PRO A 25 -2.82 1.23 11.72
CA PRO A 25 -3.00 2.69 11.71
C PRO A 25 -1.92 3.48 12.47
N SER A 26 -0.97 2.81 13.12
CA SER A 26 -0.07 3.43 14.11
C SER A 26 0.84 4.55 13.58
N ASP A 27 1.28 4.46 12.33
CA ASP A 27 2.27 5.36 11.73
C ASP A 27 1.68 6.37 10.74
N ILE A 28 0.36 6.42 10.55
CA ILE A 28 -0.27 7.24 9.49
C ILE A 28 0.03 8.73 9.64
N GLY A 29 0.29 9.22 10.86
CA GLY A 29 0.66 10.63 11.10
C GLY A 29 2.02 11.04 10.53
N LYS A 30 2.85 10.07 10.14
CA LYS A 30 4.17 10.31 9.51
C LYS A 30 4.05 10.50 8.00
N MET A 31 2.99 9.97 7.38
CA MET A 31 2.76 10.03 5.94
C MET A 31 2.35 11.43 5.48
N CYS A 32 2.65 11.76 4.23
CA CYS A 32 2.05 12.91 3.55
C CYS A 32 0.51 12.73 3.50
N PRO A 33 -0.28 13.74 3.90
CA PRO A 33 -1.74 13.62 3.91
C PRO A 33 -2.35 13.23 2.56
N TRP A 34 -1.84 13.78 1.44
CA TRP A 34 -2.37 13.50 0.10
C TRP A 34 -2.10 12.05 -0.34
N LEU A 35 -0.94 11.52 0.05
CA LEU A 35 -0.57 10.14 -0.20
C LEU A 35 -1.44 9.19 0.61
N LEU A 36 -1.66 9.50 1.90
CA LEU A 36 -2.53 8.72 2.78
C LEU A 36 -3.97 8.69 2.27
N ASP A 37 -4.53 9.85 1.90
CA ASP A 37 -5.90 9.93 1.42
C ASP A 37 -6.12 9.18 0.11
N SER A 38 -5.12 9.17 -0.78
CA SER A 38 -5.18 8.38 -2.02
C SER A 38 -5.16 6.87 -1.75
N ALA A 39 -4.50 6.42 -0.68
CA ALA A 39 -4.44 5.02 -0.30
C ALA A 39 -5.60 4.55 0.59
N ASN A 40 -6.27 5.47 1.30
CA ASN A 40 -7.25 5.15 2.34
C ASN A 40 -8.36 4.20 1.88
N ILE A 41 -8.90 4.41 0.67
CA ILE A 41 -9.96 3.53 0.15
C ILE A 41 -9.45 2.11 -0.09
N MET A 42 -8.22 1.95 -0.59
CA MET A 42 -7.64 0.64 -0.87
C MET A 42 -7.25 -0.08 0.42
N ILE A 43 -6.74 0.65 1.42
CA ILE A 43 -6.50 0.10 2.76
C ILE A 43 -7.80 -0.48 3.33
N ARG A 44 -8.92 0.26 3.24
CA ARG A 44 -10.23 -0.20 3.71
C ARG A 44 -10.71 -1.44 2.96
N VAL A 45 -10.61 -1.46 1.63
CA VAL A 45 -10.96 -2.64 0.82
C VAL A 45 -10.17 -3.86 1.29
N LEU A 46 -8.85 -3.74 1.43
CA LEU A 46 -7.99 -4.84 1.83
C LEU A 46 -8.26 -5.32 3.26
N LEU A 47 -8.54 -4.39 4.20
CA LEU A 47 -8.91 -4.71 5.59
C LEU A 47 -10.20 -5.54 5.70
N HIS A 48 -11.13 -5.36 4.76
CA HIS A 48 -12.41 -6.06 4.72
C HIS A 48 -12.41 -7.23 3.73
N ASP A 49 -11.25 -7.85 3.49
CA ASP A 49 -11.08 -9.01 2.60
C ASP A 49 -11.46 -8.77 1.13
N GLY A 50 -11.66 -7.51 0.74
CA GLY A 50 -11.85 -7.13 -0.65
C GLY A 50 -10.57 -7.35 -1.46
N MET A 51 -10.75 -7.73 -2.72
CA MET A 51 -9.67 -7.93 -3.68
C MET A 51 -10.01 -7.20 -4.97
N LEU A 52 -9.04 -6.48 -5.53
CA LEU A 52 -9.16 -5.83 -6.83
C LEU A 52 -8.51 -6.74 -7.87
N GLY A 53 -9.27 -7.19 -8.86
CA GLY A 53 -8.86 -8.24 -9.79
C GLY A 53 -7.75 -7.86 -10.80
N TRP A 54 -7.28 -6.62 -10.81
CA TRP A 54 -6.18 -6.19 -11.68
C TRP A 54 -4.85 -6.63 -11.09
N SER A 55 -4.08 -7.46 -11.80
CA SER A 55 -2.78 -7.98 -11.33
C SER A 55 -1.58 -7.13 -11.73
N TYR A 56 -1.70 -6.32 -12.79
CA TYR A 56 -0.59 -5.57 -13.40
C TYR A 56 0.60 -6.46 -13.82
N GLU A 57 0.31 -7.65 -14.35
CA GLU A 57 1.31 -8.64 -14.79
C GLU A 57 2.33 -8.04 -15.77
N GLY A 58 3.61 -8.36 -15.55
CA GLY A 58 4.71 -7.88 -16.40
C GLY A 58 5.11 -6.42 -16.16
N THR A 59 4.56 -5.76 -15.14
CA THR A 59 4.94 -4.40 -14.72
C THR A 59 5.67 -4.43 -13.37
N PRO A 60 6.41 -3.36 -13.01
CA PRO A 60 6.98 -3.23 -11.65
C PRO A 60 5.94 -3.25 -10.51
N TYR A 61 4.66 -3.09 -10.84
CA TYR A 61 3.54 -3.04 -9.89
C TYR A 61 2.76 -4.35 -9.83
N GLU A 62 3.32 -5.44 -10.34
CA GLU A 62 2.66 -6.74 -10.32
C GLU A 62 2.26 -7.14 -8.89
N LYS A 63 0.99 -7.50 -8.71
CA LYS A 63 0.40 -7.77 -7.39
C LYS A 63 0.55 -9.23 -7.00
N ILE A 64 0.71 -9.43 -5.70
CA ILE A 64 0.37 -10.69 -5.04
C ILE A 64 -1.12 -10.63 -4.69
N ILE A 65 -1.92 -11.60 -5.15
CA ILE A 65 -3.35 -11.70 -4.82
C ILE A 65 -3.58 -12.97 -4.02
N ASN A 66 -3.90 -12.79 -2.73
CA ASN A 66 -4.24 -13.84 -1.76
C ASN A 66 -3.32 -15.08 -1.78
N LYS A 67 -2.01 -14.88 -2.03
CA LYS A 67 -1.02 -15.95 -1.93
C LYS A 67 -0.62 -16.07 -0.47
N ASP A 68 -0.88 -17.22 0.15
CA ASP A 68 -0.58 -17.49 1.56
C ASP A 68 -1.18 -16.44 2.52
N GLY A 69 -2.35 -15.91 2.17
CA GLY A 69 -3.02 -14.86 2.94
C GLY A 69 -2.43 -13.45 2.77
N VAL A 70 -1.47 -13.27 1.87
CA VAL A 70 -0.85 -11.98 1.53
C VAL A 70 -1.50 -11.41 0.27
N THR A 71 -1.83 -10.12 0.29
CA THR A 71 -2.29 -9.36 -0.87
C THR A 71 -1.57 -8.02 -0.94
N THR A 72 -1.14 -7.60 -2.12
CA THR A 72 -0.49 -6.30 -2.32
C THR A 72 -1.30 -5.38 -3.22
N GLU A 73 -1.18 -4.07 -3.02
CA GLU A 73 -1.77 -3.04 -3.88
C GLU A 73 -0.78 -1.89 -4.08
N PHE A 74 -0.84 -1.21 -5.22
CA PHE A 74 0.03 -0.07 -5.53
C PHE A 74 -0.79 1.19 -5.74
N ILE A 75 -0.42 2.28 -5.07
CA ILE A 75 -1.13 3.55 -5.14
C ILE A 75 -0.18 4.69 -5.39
N ARG A 76 -0.54 5.53 -6.36
CA ARG A 76 0.21 6.73 -6.71
C ARG A 76 -0.39 7.95 -6.02
N CYS A 77 0.48 8.82 -5.50
CA CYS A 77 0.15 10.18 -5.07
C CYS A 77 -0.57 10.92 -6.21
N PRO A 78 -1.58 11.77 -5.95
CA PRO A 78 -2.33 12.45 -7.01
C PRO A 78 -1.56 13.66 -7.57
N ASP A 79 -0.31 13.86 -7.16
CA ASP A 79 0.59 14.87 -7.72
C ASP A 79 0.84 14.57 -9.21
N PRO A 80 0.43 15.46 -10.13
CA PRO A 80 0.55 15.23 -11.56
C PRO A 80 1.99 15.46 -12.09
N THR A 81 2.92 15.88 -11.23
CA THR A 81 4.31 16.18 -11.61
C THR A 81 5.23 14.95 -11.52
N THR A 82 6.50 15.13 -11.89
CA THR A 82 7.54 14.11 -11.71
C THR A 82 7.88 13.84 -10.24
N ALA A 83 7.37 14.64 -9.30
CA ALA A 83 7.52 14.41 -7.87
C ALA A 83 6.60 13.30 -7.32
N GLY A 84 5.86 12.61 -8.20
CA GLY A 84 4.98 11.50 -7.83
C GLY A 84 5.66 10.44 -6.96
N VAL A 85 4.89 9.88 -6.03
CA VAL A 85 5.29 8.80 -5.12
C VAL A 85 4.36 7.63 -5.37
N VAL A 86 4.89 6.42 -5.42
CA VAL A 86 4.09 5.19 -5.43
C VAL A 86 4.34 4.47 -4.12
N LEU A 87 3.27 4.07 -3.45
CA LEU A 87 3.34 3.16 -2.31
C LEU A 87 2.90 1.76 -2.72
N LYS A 88 3.44 0.78 -2.00
CA LYS A 88 3.01 -0.61 -1.98
C LYS A 88 2.33 -0.87 -0.63
N ILE A 89 1.06 -1.23 -0.67
CA ILE A 89 0.32 -1.73 0.49
C ILE A 89 0.51 -3.24 0.51
N THR A 90 0.86 -3.81 1.66
CA THR A 90 0.89 -5.26 1.89
C THR A 90 -0.09 -5.58 3.00
N ALA A 91 -1.12 -6.35 2.67
CA ALA A 91 -2.13 -6.83 3.58
C ALA A 91 -1.90 -8.31 3.89
N THR A 92 -1.67 -8.63 5.16
CA THR A 92 -1.39 -10.00 5.61
C THR A 92 -2.52 -10.48 6.51
N LYS A 93 -3.13 -11.61 6.16
CA LYS A 93 -4.13 -12.26 7.00
C LYS A 93 -3.48 -12.76 8.29
N ILE A 94 -4.02 -12.34 9.44
CA ILE A 94 -3.63 -12.88 10.73
C ILE A 94 -4.30 -14.24 10.88
N THR A 95 -3.52 -15.31 10.83
CA THR A 95 -3.96 -16.63 11.28
C THR A 95 -3.85 -16.64 12.81
N SER A 96 -4.99 -16.63 13.49
CA SER A 96 -5.00 -16.94 14.92
C SER A 96 -4.60 -18.41 15.09
N GLU A 97 -3.32 -18.67 15.38
CA GLU A 97 -3.01 -19.82 16.22
C GLU A 97 -3.55 -19.48 17.61
N LYS A 98 -4.52 -20.28 18.04
CA LYS A 98 -5.01 -20.26 19.42
C LYS A 98 -3.96 -20.86 20.34
#